data_AF-A0A0P0NBE8-F1
#
_entry.id   AF-A0A0P0NBE8-F1
#
_cell.length_a   1.000
_cell.length_b   1.000
_cell.length_c   1.000
_cell.angle_alpha   90.00
_cell.angle_beta   90.00
_cell.angle_gamma   90.00
#
_symmetry.space_group_name_H-M   'P 1'
#
loop_
_entity.id
_entity.type
_entity.pdbx_description
1 polymer ?
#
loop_
_entity_poly.entity_id
_entity_poly.type
_entity_poly.pdbx_seq_one_letter_code
_entity_poly.pdbx_strand_id
1 'polypeptide(L)'
;MTSFKRPLIKLKLSLFDKIIEGIGFFLLMSLWLCVYFQYAGLPEYLPVHFNFSGAPNSFGHRSDIYSLPMVATALYILLTIVNNFPHYFNYLTSVTPENAHRQYTIATKLLRYLKVLVVVIFAMLISITIHY
;
A
#
# COMPACT_ATOMS: atom_id res chain seq x y z
N MET A 1 34.82 6.76 -9.57
CA MET A 1 33.49 7.40 -9.75
C MET A 1 33.25 8.32 -8.58
N THR A 2 33.21 9.64 -8.81
CA THR A 2 32.95 10.63 -7.76
C THR A 2 31.51 10.44 -7.25
N SER A 3 31.37 10.04 -5.98
CA SER A 3 30.07 9.95 -5.31
C SER A 3 29.54 11.36 -5.08
N PHE A 4 28.84 11.92 -6.07
CA PHE A 4 28.04 13.12 -5.84
C PHE A 4 26.93 12.75 -4.86
N LYS A 5 27.01 13.25 -3.61
CA LYS A 5 25.93 13.11 -2.64
C LYS A 5 24.67 13.71 -3.25
N ARG A 6 23.62 12.90 -3.36
CA ARG A 6 22.33 13.33 -3.90
C ARG A 6 21.77 14.49 -3.05
N PRO A 7 21.15 15.51 -3.66
CA PRO A 7 20.59 16.63 -2.92
C PRO A 7 19.54 16.15 -1.90
N LEU A 8 19.58 16.69 -0.69
CA LEU A 8 18.57 16.47 0.34
C LEU A 8 17.57 17.61 0.29
N ILE A 9 16.37 17.34 -0.25
CA ILE A 9 15.34 18.35 -0.50
C ILE A 9 14.09 17.96 0.28
N LYS A 10 13.54 18.90 1.07
CA LYS A 10 12.24 18.74 1.71
C LYS A 10 11.14 19.14 0.74
N LEU A 11 10.43 18.13 0.21
CA LEU A 11 9.31 18.36 -0.70
C LEU A 11 8.09 18.91 0.06
N LYS A 12 7.40 19.87 -0.54
CA LYS A 12 6.08 20.34 -0.07
C LYS A 12 4.99 19.55 -0.77
N LEU A 13 4.08 18.96 0.00
CA LEU A 13 2.93 18.24 -0.54
C LEU A 13 1.95 19.23 -1.19
N SER A 14 1.54 18.95 -2.42
CA SER A 14 0.43 19.66 -3.04
C SER A 14 -0.89 19.30 -2.38
N LEU A 15 -1.94 20.09 -2.64
CA LEU A 15 -3.29 19.75 -2.16
C LEU A 15 -3.73 18.36 -2.67
N PHE A 16 -3.46 18.06 -3.94
CA PHE A 16 -3.78 16.77 -4.53
C PHE A 16 -3.04 15.61 -3.83
N ASP A 17 -1.76 15.80 -3.48
CA ASP A 17 -1.01 14.79 -2.71
C ASP A 17 -1.68 14.51 -1.36
N LYS A 18 -2.11 15.56 -0.65
CA LYS A 18 -2.80 15.42 0.64
C LYS A 18 -4.14 14.70 0.51
N ILE A 19 -4.90 14.97 -0.55
CA ILE A 19 -6.17 14.30 -0.84
C ILE A 19 -5.92 12.80 -1.06
N ILE A 20 -4.93 12.43 -1.87
CA ILE A 20 -4.59 11.01 -2.11
C ILE A 20 -4.14 10.30 -0.83
N GLU A 21 -3.33 10.94 0.01
CA GLU A 21 -2.93 10.39 1.32
C GLU A 21 -4.16 10.17 2.22
N GLY A 22 -5.08 11.14 2.25
CA GLY A 22 -6.33 11.05 3.00
C GLY A 22 -7.24 9.93 2.51
N ILE A 23 -7.39 9.77 1.19
CA ILE A 23 -8.14 8.66 0.58
C ILE A 23 -7.51 7.32 0.97
N GLY A 24 -6.19 7.19 0.83
CA GLY A 24 -5.50 5.94 1.19
C GLY A 24 -5.68 5.56 2.66
N PHE A 25 -5.62 6.54 3.56
CA PHE A 25 -5.86 6.32 4.98
C PHE A 25 -7.32 5.94 5.27
N PHE A 26 -8.28 6.65 4.68
CA PHE A 26 -9.69 6.35 4.82
C PHE A 26 -10.05 4.95 4.32
N LEU A 27 -9.51 4.54 3.16
CA LEU A 27 -9.68 3.20 2.63
C LEU A 27 -9.10 2.13 3.57
N LEU A 28 -7.92 2.38 4.16
CA LEU A 28 -7.31 1.45 5.11
C LEU A 28 -8.17 1.29 6.37
N MET A 29 -8.72 2.38 6.90
CA MET A 29 -9.66 2.32 8.02
C MET A 29 -10.94 1.55 7.65
N SER A 30 -11.49 1.83 6.47
CA SER A 30 -12.69 1.16 5.96
C SER A 30 -12.48 -0.35 5.81
N LEU A 31 -11.27 -0.76 5.43
CA LEU A 31 -10.87 -2.14 5.30
C LEU A 31 -10.86 -2.86 6.67
N TRP A 32 -10.34 -2.23 7.72
CA TRP A 32 -10.42 -2.76 9.10
C TRP A 32 -11.87 -2.85 9.60
N LEU A 33 -12.67 -1.80 9.37
CA LEU A 33 -14.08 -1.77 9.77
C LEU A 33 -14.88 -2.86 9.06
N CYS A 34 -14.65 -3.08 7.77
CA CYS A 34 -15.30 -4.14 6.99
C CYS A 34 -15.06 -5.51 7.63
N VAL A 35 -13.79 -5.87 7.90
CA VAL A 35 -13.47 -7.14 8.55
C VAL A 35 -14.11 -7.24 9.92
N TYR A 36 -14.02 -6.20 10.74
CA TYR A 36 -14.60 -6.18 12.09
C TYR A 36 -16.12 -6.43 12.09
N PHE A 37 -16.88 -5.74 11.24
CA PHE A 37 -18.34 -5.88 11.19
C PHE A 37 -18.81 -7.20 10.60
N GLN A 38 -18.06 -7.75 9.63
CA GLN A 38 -18.45 -9.02 9.00
C GLN A 38 -17.99 -10.25 9.79
N TYR A 39 -16.98 -10.12 10.67
CA TYR A 39 -16.33 -11.23 11.35
C TYR A 39 -17.29 -12.22 12.03
N ALA A 40 -18.30 -11.72 12.75
CA ALA A 40 -19.24 -12.55 13.49
C ALA A 40 -20.12 -13.44 12.59
N GLY A 41 -20.34 -13.02 11.34
CA GLY A 41 -21.14 -13.76 10.36
C GLY A 41 -20.32 -14.73 9.50
N LEU A 42 -19.00 -14.78 9.66
CA LEU A 42 -18.14 -15.65 8.85
C LEU A 42 -18.26 -17.11 9.30
N PRO A 43 -18.24 -18.07 8.35
CA PRO A 43 -18.12 -19.49 8.67
C PRO A 43 -16.81 -19.76 9.43
N GLU A 44 -16.73 -20.88 10.15
CA GLU A 44 -15.53 -21.22 10.93
C GLU A 44 -14.26 -21.33 10.06
N TYR A 45 -14.41 -21.77 8.81
CA TYR A 45 -13.33 -21.94 7.85
C TYR A 45 -13.55 -21.10 6.58
N LEU A 46 -12.50 -20.40 6.14
CA LEU A 46 -12.49 -19.54 4.95
C LEU A 46 -11.36 -19.93 4.00
N PRO A 47 -11.48 -19.66 2.69
CA PRO A 47 -10.37 -19.79 1.77
C PRO A 47 -9.18 -18.94 2.19
N VAL A 48 -7.98 -19.53 2.20
CA VAL A 48 -6.73 -18.82 2.49
C VAL A 48 -5.73 -18.90 1.34
N HIS A 49 -5.88 -19.88 0.45
CA HIS A 49 -5.12 -19.98 -0.78
C HIS A 49 -6.02 -20.30 -1.96
N PHE A 50 -5.69 -19.70 -3.10
CA PHE A 50 -6.37 -19.87 -4.38
C PHE A 50 -5.35 -20.38 -5.41
N ASN A 51 -5.76 -21.32 -6.24
CA ASN A 51 -4.95 -21.84 -7.33
C ASN A 51 -4.96 -20.88 -8.55
N PHE A 52 -4.26 -21.26 -9.63
CA PHE A 52 -4.19 -20.44 -10.86
C PHE A 52 -5.54 -20.21 -11.55
N SER A 53 -6.54 -21.06 -11.32
CA SER A 53 -7.90 -20.86 -11.85
C SER A 53 -8.79 -20.00 -10.93
N GLY A 54 -8.24 -19.49 -9.82
CA GLY A 54 -8.99 -18.71 -8.82
C GLY A 54 -9.90 -19.55 -7.92
N ALA A 55 -9.72 -20.87 -7.90
CA ALA A 55 -10.47 -21.75 -6.99
C ALA A 55 -9.67 -21.95 -5.68
N PRO A 56 -10.33 -21.92 -4.51
CA PRO A 56 -9.70 -22.28 -3.24
C PRO A 56 -9.12 -23.67 -3.26
N ASN A 57 -7.86 -23.78 -2.83
CA ASN A 57 -7.17 -25.04 -2.64
C ASN A 57 -6.69 -25.23 -1.19
N SER A 58 -6.94 -24.26 -0.31
CA SER A 58 -6.69 -24.36 1.13
C SER A 58 -7.67 -23.48 1.89
N PHE A 59 -8.11 -23.97 3.06
CA PHE A 59 -8.97 -23.27 4.00
C PHE A 59 -8.25 -23.09 5.34
N GLY A 60 -8.49 -21.97 6.01
CA GLY A 60 -7.97 -21.63 7.33
C GLY A 60 -9.10 -21.19 8.26
N HIS A 61 -8.78 -20.97 9.53
CA HIS A 61 -9.80 -20.53 10.50
C HIS A 61 -10.21 -19.09 10.19
N ARG A 62 -11.46 -18.71 10.50
CA ARG A 62 -11.98 -17.36 10.21
C ARG A 62 -11.15 -16.22 10.79
N SER A 63 -10.37 -16.45 11.84
CA SER A 63 -9.41 -15.47 12.37
C SER A 63 -8.35 -15.05 11.36
N ASP A 64 -8.02 -15.92 10.41
CA ASP A 64 -6.96 -15.70 9.44
C ASP A 64 -7.29 -14.55 8.50
N ILE A 65 -8.56 -14.16 8.37
CA ILE A 65 -8.98 -12.98 7.61
C ILE A 65 -8.32 -11.69 8.12
N TYR A 66 -7.96 -11.60 9.41
CA TYR A 66 -7.26 -10.44 9.97
C TYR A 66 -5.81 -10.32 9.47
N SER A 67 -5.24 -11.36 8.87
CA SER A 67 -3.90 -11.26 8.27
C SER A 67 -3.88 -10.27 7.09
N LEU A 68 -4.95 -10.21 6.29
CA LEU A 68 -5.09 -9.29 5.15
C LEU A 68 -5.02 -7.81 5.56
N PRO A 69 -5.85 -7.28 6.48
CA PRO A 69 -5.73 -5.91 6.95
C PRO A 69 -4.40 -5.63 7.66
N MET A 70 -3.81 -6.59 8.36
CA MET A 70 -2.50 -6.43 9.00
C MET A 70 -1.39 -6.24 7.98
N VAL A 71 -1.31 -7.11 6.95
CA VAL A 71 -0.29 -6.98 5.90
C VAL A 71 -0.49 -5.70 5.08
N ALA A 72 -1.74 -5.35 4.75
CA ALA A 72 -2.05 -4.08 4.09
C ALA A 72 -1.55 -2.88 4.90
N THR A 73 -1.77 -2.90 6.22
CA THR A 73 -1.30 -1.85 7.16
C THR A 73 0.22 -1.78 7.20
N ALA A 74 0.89 -2.93 7.32
CA ALA A 74 2.36 -2.99 7.35
C ALA A 74 2.96 -2.42 6.05
N LEU A 75 2.43 -2.80 4.88
CA LEU A 75 2.86 -2.26 3.58
C LEU A 75 2.57 -0.77 3.47
N TYR A 76 1.40 -0.30 3.90
CA TYR A 76 1.04 1.11 3.88
C TYR A 76 1.99 1.96 4.74
N ILE A 77 2.33 1.49 5.95
CA ILE A 77 3.29 2.14 6.85
C ILE A 77 4.69 2.13 6.22
N LEU A 78 5.16 0.98 5.72
CA LEU A 78 6.46 0.86 5.07
C LEU A 78 6.60 1.85 3.91
N LEU A 79 5.61 1.89 3.02
CA LEU A 79 5.59 2.83 1.91
C LEU A 79 5.55 4.28 2.40
N THR A 80 4.84 4.58 3.48
CA THR A 80 4.82 5.93 4.09
C THR A 80 6.21 6.34 4.59
N ILE A 81 6.91 5.43 5.28
CA ILE A 81 8.27 5.68 5.79
C ILE A 81 9.22 5.90 4.62
N VAL A 82 9.23 4.99 3.64
CA VAL A 82 10.10 5.06 2.45
C VAL A 82 9.85 6.34 1.65
N ASN A 83 8.59 6.80 1.55
CA ASN A 83 8.23 8.03 0.84
C ASN A 83 8.90 9.30 1.40
N ASN A 84 9.40 9.26 2.66
CA ASN A 84 10.14 10.36 3.26
C ASN A 84 11.62 10.43 2.85
N PHE A 85 12.14 9.40 2.17
CA PHE A 85 13.55 9.30 1.78
C PHE A 85 13.75 9.12 0.26
N PRO A 86 13.24 10.02 -0.59
CA PRO A 86 13.31 9.87 -2.04
C PRO A 86 14.75 9.81 -2.58
N HIS A 87 15.72 10.40 -1.87
CA HIS A 87 17.12 10.37 -2.27
C HIS A 87 17.74 8.96 -2.27
N TYR A 88 17.14 7.95 -1.64
CA TYR A 88 17.59 6.55 -1.72
C TYR A 88 16.94 5.77 -2.86
N PHE A 89 15.97 6.33 -3.58
CA PHE A 89 15.27 5.59 -4.63
C PHE A 89 16.16 5.34 -5.84
N ASN A 90 15.77 4.34 -6.64
CA ASN A 90 16.38 4.08 -7.92
C ASN A 90 15.77 5.01 -8.97
N TYR A 91 16.62 5.79 -9.63
CA TYR A 91 16.24 6.73 -10.70
C TYR A 91 16.87 6.27 -12.01
N LEU A 92 16.11 6.37 -13.11
CA LEU A 92 16.58 6.00 -14.46
C LEU A 92 17.70 6.93 -14.97
N THR A 93 17.73 8.16 -14.47
CA THR A 93 18.76 9.15 -14.80
C THR A 93 19.47 9.60 -13.54
N SER A 94 20.72 10.03 -13.68
CA SER A 94 21.47 10.66 -12.59
C SER A 94 20.68 11.84 -11.99
N VAL A 95 20.60 11.85 -10.66
CA VAL A 95 19.95 12.93 -9.92
C VAL A 95 20.97 14.06 -9.72
N THR A 96 20.69 15.21 -10.31
CA THR A 96 21.52 16.43 -10.22
C THR A 96 20.78 17.50 -9.42
N PRO A 97 21.45 18.54 -8.91
CA PRO A 97 20.79 19.64 -8.19
C PRO A 97 19.63 20.28 -8.97
N GLU A 98 19.76 20.37 -10.30
CA GLU A 98 18.79 21.02 -11.19
C GLU A 98 17.55 20.15 -11.40
N ASN A 99 17.68 18.83 -11.39
CA ASN A 99 16.58 17.91 -11.68
C ASN A 99 15.97 17.22 -10.43
N ALA A 100 16.66 17.28 -9.28
CA ALA A 100 16.30 16.52 -8.08
C ALA A 100 14.89 16.81 -7.58
N HIS A 101 14.47 18.08 -7.55
CA HIS A 101 13.12 18.44 -7.13
C HIS A 101 12.04 17.74 -7.99
N ARG A 102 12.21 17.75 -9.32
CA ARG A 102 11.28 17.10 -10.26
C ARG A 102 11.29 15.59 -10.07
N GLN A 103 12.47 14.97 -10.03
CA GLN A 103 12.61 13.52 -9.90
C GLN A 103 12.01 13.00 -8.59
N TYR A 104 12.31 13.65 -7.47
CA TYR A 104 11.78 13.27 -6.17
C TYR A 104 10.26 13.47 -6.10
N THR A 105 9.73 14.55 -6.70
CA THR A 105 8.28 14.77 -6.75
C THR A 105 7.57 13.65 -7.50
N ILE A 106 8.09 13.25 -8.67
CA ILE A 106 7.51 12.16 -9.47
C ILE A 106 7.53 10.85 -8.69
N ALA A 107 8.69 10.48 -8.13
CA ALA A 107 8.83 9.22 -7.44
C ALA A 107 7.98 9.13 -6.16
N THR A 108 7.88 10.23 -5.40
CA THR A 108 7.03 10.24 -4.20
C THR A 108 5.54 10.22 -4.52
N LYS A 109 5.12 10.82 -5.64
CA LYS A 109 3.75 10.70 -6.15
C LYS A 109 3.42 9.27 -6.54
N LEU A 110 4.33 8.60 -7.25
CA LEU A 110 4.17 7.18 -7.60
C LEU A 110 3.93 6.32 -6.37
N LEU A 111 4.70 6.50 -5.29
CA LEU A 111 4.48 5.76 -4.04
C LEU A 111 3.14 6.06 -3.37
N ARG A 112 2.62 7.30 -3.46
CA ARG A 112 1.27 7.62 -2.96
C ARG A 112 0.19 6.85 -3.70
N TYR A 113 0.28 6.79 -5.03
CA TYR A 113 -0.65 5.99 -5.83
C TYR A 113 -0.51 4.49 -5.53
N LEU A 114 0.73 4.00 -5.40
CA LEU A 114 0.99 2.60 -5.04
C LEU A 114 0.39 2.25 -3.68
N LYS A 115 0.49 3.12 -2.67
CA LYS A 115 -0.15 2.93 -1.37
C LYS A 115 -1.66 2.71 -1.50
N VAL A 116 -2.34 3.58 -2.24
CA VAL A 116 -3.80 3.44 -2.48
C VAL A 116 -4.10 2.14 -3.20
N LEU A 117 -3.34 1.83 -4.26
CA LEU A 117 -3.52 0.60 -5.03
C LEU A 117 -3.36 -0.66 -4.18
N VAL A 118 -2.35 -0.70 -3.30
CA VAL A 118 -2.15 -1.80 -2.34
C VAL A 118 -3.39 -1.98 -1.48
N VAL A 119 -3.91 -0.91 -0.86
CA VAL A 119 -5.10 -1.01 0.00
C VAL A 119 -6.32 -1.50 -0.80
N VAL A 120 -6.50 -1.02 -2.03
CA VAL A 120 -7.59 -1.47 -2.91
C VAL A 120 -7.47 -2.95 -3.26
N ILE A 121 -6.26 -3.44 -3.57
CA ILE A 121 -6.01 -4.86 -3.85
C ILE A 121 -6.39 -5.70 -2.61
N PHE A 122 -5.94 -5.31 -1.41
CA PHE A 122 -6.31 -6.03 -0.19
C PHE A 122 -7.80 -5.97 0.11
N ALA A 123 -8.49 -4.87 -0.21
CA ALA A 123 -9.95 -4.80 -0.10
C ALA A 123 -10.64 -5.81 -1.02
N MET A 124 -10.16 -5.96 -2.26
CA MET A 124 -10.66 -6.96 -3.20
C MET A 124 -10.39 -8.39 -2.70
N LEU A 125 -9.20 -8.67 -2.16
CA LEU A 125 -8.89 -9.97 -1.57
C LEU A 125 -9.82 -10.33 -0.40
N ILE A 126 -10.10 -9.37 0.48
CA ILE A 126 -11.06 -9.55 1.58
C ILE A 126 -12.46 -9.81 1.02
N SER A 127 -12.91 -9.01 0.04
CA SER A 127 -14.22 -9.20 -0.61
C SER A 127 -14.36 -10.60 -1.22
N ILE A 128 -13.37 -11.05 -1.99
CA ILE A 128 -13.36 -12.41 -2.57
C ILE A 128 -13.40 -13.48 -1.48
N THR A 129 -12.66 -13.29 -0.38
CA THR A 129 -12.60 -14.27 0.71
C THR A 129 -13.90 -14.38 1.50
N ILE A 130 -14.59 -13.26 1.73
CA ILE A 130 -15.86 -13.23 2.49
C ILE A 130 -17.03 -13.78 1.66
N HIS A 131 -17.00 -13.59 0.35
CA HIS A 131 -18.11 -13.95 -0.56
C HIS A 131 -17.93 -15.28 -1.29
N TYR A 132 -16.90 -16.06 -0.94
CA TYR A 132 -16.72 -17.43 -1.42
C TYR A 132 -17.49 -18.42 -0.53
#